data_AF-A6GA18-F1
#
_entry.id   AF-A6GA18-F1
#
_cell.length_a   1.000
_cell.length_b   1.000
_cell.length_c   1.000
_cell.angle_alpha   90.00
_cell.angle_beta   90.00
_cell.angle_gamma   90.00
#
_symmetry.space_group_name_H-M   'P 1'
#
loop_
_entity.id
_entity.type
_entity.pdbx_description
1 polymer ?
#
loop_
_entity_poly.entity_id
_entity_poly.type
_entity_poly.pdbx_seq_one_letter_code
_entity_poly.pdbx_strand_id
1 'polypeptide(L)'
;MEKAIERATTYLVEELKLAPGMRVLDLGCGVGGLGLLLAERHGVRVDGVTLNAKHCEIARGLAAERGLSELLEFHHADFTTMALEPESYQHVFHHESFCYVADAPAYFRKIVPALAPGGSWRVLEGVHRGSDDGEVALARHQACQVGWRMAPLMTIPDIEQAATDAGLEWRETDDVSQSIMPTAHLFVEMAAALRRGEVPPGALPTDPAELQIKMAHVGAGEAFSQGLIAGQFGYARLTAVKPG
;
A
#
# COMPACT_ATOMS: atom_id res chain seq x y z
N MET A 1 -7.26 9.49 11.19
CA MET A 1 -6.27 8.47 10.83
C MET A 1 -6.78 7.07 11.17
N GLU A 2 -7.13 6.77 12.42
CA GLU A 2 -7.65 5.46 12.85
C GLU A 2 -8.84 4.96 12.01
N LYS A 3 -9.90 5.75 11.86
CA LYS A 3 -11.05 5.41 10.99
C LYS A 3 -10.70 5.13 9.52
N ALA A 4 -9.60 5.68 8.99
CA ALA A 4 -9.18 5.42 7.61
C ALA A 4 -8.47 4.06 7.51
N ILE A 5 -7.60 3.76 8.48
CA ILE A 5 -6.92 2.45 8.58
C ILE A 5 -7.96 1.36 8.82
N GLU A 6 -8.97 1.59 9.66
CA GLU A 6 -10.05 0.62 9.88
C GLU A 6 -10.82 0.31 8.60
N ARG A 7 -11.17 1.32 7.80
CA ARG A 7 -11.85 1.10 6.51
C ARG A 7 -10.96 0.36 5.51
N ALA A 8 -9.70 0.76 5.38
CA ALA A 8 -8.74 0.07 4.51
C ALA A 8 -8.56 -1.40 4.93
N THR A 9 -8.43 -1.65 6.23
CA THR A 9 -8.37 -2.99 6.80
C THR A 9 -9.61 -3.77 6.44
N THR A 10 -10.81 -3.19 6.64
CA THR A 10 -12.07 -3.82 6.20
C THR A 10 -12.00 -4.20 4.74
N TYR A 11 -11.66 -3.30 3.81
CA TYR A 11 -11.58 -3.65 2.38
C TYR A 11 -10.64 -4.82 2.11
N LEU A 12 -9.44 -4.81 2.70
CA LEU A 12 -8.43 -5.85 2.47
C LEU A 12 -8.81 -7.21 3.05
N VAL A 13 -9.56 -7.24 4.14
CA VAL A 13 -9.79 -8.46 4.92
C VAL A 13 -11.24 -8.92 4.88
N GLU A 14 -12.12 -8.15 4.25
CA GLU A 14 -13.50 -8.54 4.00
C GLU A 14 -13.49 -9.91 3.34
N GLU A 15 -14.37 -10.79 3.84
CA GLU A 15 -14.53 -12.19 3.39
C GLU A 15 -13.42 -13.16 3.79
N LEU A 16 -12.30 -12.69 4.35
CA LEU A 16 -11.28 -13.60 4.88
C LEU A 16 -11.74 -14.23 6.18
N LYS A 17 -11.68 -15.57 6.23
CA LYS A 17 -11.86 -16.35 7.46
C LYS A 17 -10.54 -16.37 8.26
N LEU A 18 -10.06 -15.19 8.65
CA LEU A 18 -8.87 -15.07 9.49
C LEU A 18 -9.13 -15.71 10.84
N ALA A 19 -8.21 -16.56 11.28
CA ALA A 19 -8.32 -17.31 12.52
C ALA A 19 -6.99 -17.30 13.28
N PRO A 20 -7.03 -17.41 14.63
CA PRO A 20 -5.82 -17.51 15.43
C PRO A 20 -4.90 -18.64 14.94
N GLY A 21 -3.60 -18.36 14.93
CA GLY A 21 -2.57 -19.29 14.45
C GLY A 21 -2.25 -19.19 12.95
N MET A 22 -3.06 -18.49 12.15
CA MET A 22 -2.65 -18.10 10.80
C MET A 22 -1.53 -17.07 10.85
N ARG A 23 -0.65 -17.12 9.85
CA ARG A 23 0.44 -16.15 9.64
C ARG A 23 0.16 -15.37 8.36
N VAL A 24 0.26 -14.06 8.43
CA VAL A 24 0.05 -13.15 7.30
C VAL A 24 1.21 -12.17 7.17
N LEU A 25 1.38 -11.63 5.97
CA LEU A 25 2.48 -10.74 5.61
C LEU A 25 1.92 -9.38 5.20
N ASP A 26 2.39 -8.30 5.84
CA ASP A 26 2.05 -6.91 5.52
C ASP A 26 3.28 -6.24 4.90
N LEU A 27 3.32 -6.18 3.56
CA LEU A 27 4.46 -5.66 2.80
C LEU A 27 4.32 -4.16 2.62
N GLY A 28 5.28 -3.40 3.14
CA GLY A 28 5.19 -1.94 3.21
C GLY A 28 4.32 -1.47 4.39
N CYS A 29 4.42 -2.13 5.54
CA CYS A 29 3.51 -1.99 6.70
C CYS A 29 3.46 -0.59 7.36
N GLY A 30 4.31 0.36 6.94
CA GLY A 30 4.46 1.66 7.59
C GLY A 30 4.72 1.50 9.09
N VAL A 31 3.98 2.22 9.92
CA VAL A 31 4.07 2.11 11.39
C VAL A 31 3.22 0.96 11.97
N GLY A 32 2.82 -0.01 11.15
CA GLY A 32 2.16 -1.25 11.57
C GLY A 32 0.64 -1.18 11.72
N GLY A 33 -0.03 -0.16 11.18
CA GLY A 33 -1.46 0.07 11.41
C GLY A 33 -2.36 -1.10 11.01
N LEU A 34 -2.14 -1.69 9.83
CA LEU A 34 -2.90 -2.85 9.36
C LEU A 34 -2.59 -4.09 10.22
N GLY A 35 -1.32 -4.41 10.42
CA GLY A 35 -0.90 -5.54 11.25
C GLY A 35 -1.42 -5.50 12.68
N LEU A 36 -1.40 -4.33 13.32
CA LEU A 36 -1.95 -4.14 14.68
C LEU A 36 -3.44 -4.51 14.72
N LEU A 37 -4.25 -4.00 13.78
CA LEU A 37 -5.68 -4.30 13.72
C LEU A 37 -5.95 -5.78 13.41
N LEU A 38 -5.15 -6.39 12.53
CA LEU A 38 -5.26 -7.80 12.19
C LEU A 38 -5.01 -8.70 13.40
N ALA A 39 -3.88 -8.48 14.09
CA ALA A 39 -3.52 -9.22 15.30
C ALA A 39 -4.56 -9.03 16.40
N GLU A 40 -4.99 -7.78 16.64
CA GLU A 40 -5.97 -7.43 17.67
C GLU A 40 -7.36 -8.05 17.42
N ARG A 41 -7.85 -8.02 16.18
CA ARG A 41 -9.23 -8.48 15.86
C ARG A 41 -9.34 -9.98 15.60
N HIS A 42 -8.28 -10.59 15.07
CA HIS A 42 -8.34 -11.96 14.57
C HIS A 42 -7.34 -12.92 15.26
N GLY A 43 -6.43 -12.41 16.08
CA GLY A 43 -5.42 -13.23 16.76
C GLY A 43 -4.41 -13.88 15.79
N VAL A 44 -4.29 -13.36 14.57
CA VAL A 44 -3.31 -13.83 13.57
C VAL A 44 -1.92 -13.33 13.91
N ARG A 45 -0.90 -14.07 13.48
CA ARG A 45 0.49 -13.62 13.48
C ARG A 45 0.75 -12.77 12.23
N VAL A 46 1.37 -11.62 12.39
CA VAL A 46 1.65 -10.70 11.29
C VAL A 46 3.14 -10.39 11.24
N ASP A 47 3.72 -10.60 10.06
CA ASP A 47 5.05 -10.11 9.73
C ASP A 47 4.90 -8.81 8.94
N GLY A 48 5.30 -7.69 9.53
CA GLY A 48 5.29 -6.39 8.88
C GLY A 48 6.66 -6.04 8.31
N VAL A 49 6.74 -5.68 7.03
CA VAL A 49 8.01 -5.35 6.37
C VAL A 49 8.03 -3.89 5.95
N THR A 50 9.10 -3.17 6.28
CA THR A 50 9.30 -1.79 5.84
C THR A 50 10.77 -1.47 5.61
N LEU A 51 11.05 -0.58 4.67
CA LEU A 51 12.39 -0.04 4.39
C LEU A 51 12.84 1.02 5.41
N ASN A 52 12.00 1.39 6.36
CA ASN A 52 12.30 2.44 7.33
C ASN A 52 12.47 1.84 8.73
N ALA A 53 13.70 1.79 9.23
CA ALA A 53 14.01 1.31 10.58
C ALA A 53 13.21 2.04 11.69
N LYS A 54 12.98 3.35 11.54
CA LYS A 54 12.19 4.14 12.50
C LYS A 54 10.72 3.71 12.52
N HIS A 55 10.17 3.30 11.38
CA HIS A 55 8.83 2.73 11.34
C HIS A 55 8.76 1.40 12.11
N CYS A 56 9.76 0.52 11.98
CA CYS A 56 9.83 -0.70 12.78
C CYS A 56 9.88 -0.39 14.28
N GLU A 57 10.68 0.59 14.71
CA GLU A 57 10.77 1.00 16.12
C GLU A 57 9.41 1.47 16.66
N ILE A 58 8.74 2.37 15.93
CA ILE A 58 7.41 2.86 16.30
C ILE A 58 6.40 1.70 16.34
N ALA A 59 6.40 0.84 15.32
CA ALA A 59 5.45 -0.26 15.21
C ALA A 59 5.61 -1.29 16.35
N ARG A 60 6.86 -1.61 16.74
CA ARG A 60 7.14 -2.46 17.91
C ARG A 60 6.68 -1.82 19.21
N GLY A 61 6.88 -0.51 19.36
CA GLY A 61 6.37 0.25 20.52
C GLY A 61 4.85 0.15 20.62
N LEU A 62 4.14 0.43 19.53
CA LEU A 62 2.68 0.33 19.46
C LEU A 62 2.17 -1.10 19.73
N ALA A 63 2.87 -2.12 19.22
CA ALA A 63 2.53 -3.52 19.49
C ALA A 63 2.70 -3.86 20.97
N ALA A 64 3.77 -3.40 21.61
CA ALA A 64 4.00 -3.61 23.04
C ALA A 64 2.96 -2.89 23.91
N GLU A 65 2.63 -1.64 23.59
CA GLU A 65 1.60 -0.86 24.27
C GLU A 65 0.22 -1.54 24.23
N ARG A 66 -0.08 -2.29 23.15
CA ARG A 66 -1.32 -3.04 22.98
C ARG A 66 -1.24 -4.50 23.48
N GLY A 67 -0.09 -4.95 23.98
CA GLY A 67 0.11 -6.34 24.43
C GLY A 67 0.12 -7.36 23.28
N LEU A 68 0.47 -6.95 22.07
CA LEU A 68 0.44 -7.77 20.85
C LEU A 68 1.83 -8.22 20.39
N SER A 69 2.88 -8.02 21.20
CA SER A 69 4.28 -8.31 20.82
C SER A 69 4.51 -9.76 20.39
N GLU A 70 3.74 -10.72 20.90
CA GLU A 70 3.84 -12.13 20.53
C GLU A 70 3.17 -12.47 19.19
N LEU A 71 2.36 -11.56 18.64
CA LEU A 71 1.64 -11.73 17.38
C LEU A 71 2.24 -10.90 16.24
N LEU A 72 3.15 -9.97 16.52
CA LEU A 72 3.66 -9.01 15.55
C LEU A 72 5.18 -9.03 15.50
N GLU A 73 5.73 -9.37 14.33
CA GLU A 73 7.14 -9.21 14.02
C GLU A 73 7.31 -8.11 12.96
N PHE A 74 8.34 -7.28 13.12
CA PHE A 74 8.63 -6.20 12.18
C PHE A 74 10.03 -6.30 11.63
N HIS A 75 10.15 -6.34 10.30
CA HIS A 75 11.39 -6.51 9.56
C HIS A 75 11.78 -5.21 8.85
N HIS A 76 12.99 -4.72 9.16
CA HIS A 76 13.62 -3.67 8.38
C HIS A 76 14.28 -4.30 7.15
N ALA A 77 13.55 -4.39 6.05
CA ALA A 77 13.98 -5.08 4.84
C ALA A 77 13.32 -4.52 3.58
N ASP A 78 13.94 -4.81 2.45
CA ASP A 78 13.34 -4.63 1.13
C ASP A 78 12.46 -5.84 0.82
N PHE A 79 11.15 -5.65 0.77
CA PHE A 79 10.22 -6.74 0.50
C PHE A 79 10.34 -7.31 -0.91
N THR A 80 10.98 -6.60 -1.86
CA THR A 80 11.21 -7.11 -3.21
C THR A 80 12.36 -8.13 -3.23
N THR A 81 13.32 -8.03 -2.31
CA THR A 81 14.54 -8.86 -2.29
C THR A 81 14.70 -9.79 -1.08
N MET A 82 13.99 -9.55 0.03
CA MET A 82 14.09 -10.39 1.24
C MET A 82 13.77 -11.87 0.99
N ALA A 83 14.37 -12.80 1.74
CA ALA A 83 13.94 -14.20 1.69
C ALA A 83 12.57 -14.36 2.37
N LEU A 84 11.73 -15.22 1.80
CA LEU A 84 10.44 -15.60 2.38
C LEU A 84 10.40 -17.11 2.54
N GLU A 85 9.88 -17.57 3.67
CA GLU A 85 9.69 -18.99 3.92
C GLU A 85 8.59 -19.54 3.00
N PRO A 86 8.83 -20.68 2.31
CA PRO A 86 7.83 -21.31 1.46
C PRO A 86 6.56 -21.67 2.24
N GLU A 87 5.40 -21.52 1.60
CA GLU A 87 4.09 -21.95 2.09
C GLU A 87 3.73 -21.51 3.52
N SER A 88 4.28 -20.38 3.95
CA SER A 88 4.21 -19.94 5.34
C SER A 88 3.11 -18.90 5.59
N TYR A 89 2.61 -18.25 4.54
CA TYR A 89 1.67 -17.14 4.68
C TYR A 89 0.31 -17.49 4.08
N GLN A 90 -0.76 -17.35 4.87
CA GLN A 90 -2.13 -17.50 4.38
C GLN A 90 -2.54 -16.31 3.51
N HIS A 91 -2.09 -15.11 3.87
CA HIS A 91 -2.40 -13.89 3.12
C HIS A 91 -1.18 -12.96 3.07
N VAL A 92 -0.98 -12.35 1.91
CA VAL A 92 0.02 -11.30 1.67
C VAL A 92 -0.74 -10.02 1.30
N PHE A 93 -0.54 -8.96 2.07
CA PHE A 93 -1.22 -7.68 1.93
C PHE A 93 -0.26 -6.60 1.43
N HIS A 94 -0.79 -5.73 0.57
CA HIS A 94 -0.24 -4.41 0.29
C HIS A 94 -1.31 -3.35 0.51
N HIS A 95 -0.95 -2.30 1.22
CA HIS A 95 -1.76 -1.10 1.36
C HIS A 95 -0.90 0.09 0.96
N GLU A 96 -1.16 0.65 -0.22
CA GLU A 96 -0.36 1.76 -0.81
C GLU A 96 1.15 1.48 -0.88
N SER A 97 1.53 0.22 -1.14
CA SER A 97 2.93 -0.22 -1.15
C SER A 97 3.33 -1.08 -2.35
N PHE A 98 2.40 -1.60 -3.14
CA PHE A 98 2.75 -2.41 -4.31
C PHE A 98 3.26 -1.55 -5.47
N CYS A 99 2.95 -0.26 -5.49
CA CYS A 99 3.51 0.78 -6.35
C CYS A 99 5.03 0.93 -6.27
N TYR A 100 5.69 0.38 -5.24
CA TYR A 100 7.16 0.32 -5.18
C TYR A 100 7.75 -0.88 -5.92
N VAL A 101 6.91 -1.80 -6.43
CA VAL A 101 7.34 -2.93 -7.27
C VAL A 101 7.53 -2.46 -8.71
N ALA A 102 8.78 -2.47 -9.18
CA ALA A 102 9.12 -2.11 -10.56
C ALA A 102 9.03 -3.29 -11.56
N ASP A 103 9.14 -4.53 -11.06
CA ASP A 103 9.09 -5.75 -11.86
C ASP A 103 8.08 -6.72 -11.23
N ALA A 104 6.81 -6.58 -11.65
CA ALA A 104 5.72 -7.42 -11.16
C ALA A 104 5.95 -8.93 -11.44
N PRO A 105 6.42 -9.36 -12.63
CA PRO A 105 6.76 -10.76 -12.86
C PRO A 105 7.81 -11.32 -11.88
N ALA A 106 8.90 -10.60 -11.62
CA ALA A 106 9.90 -11.03 -10.64
C ALA A 106 9.36 -11.06 -9.21
N TYR A 107 8.56 -10.07 -8.85
CA TYR A 107 7.86 -10.02 -7.57
C TYR A 107 6.94 -11.22 -7.38
N PHE A 108 6.06 -11.54 -8.33
CA PHE A 108 5.13 -12.66 -8.17
C PHE A 108 5.84 -14.02 -8.15
N ARG A 109 6.92 -14.22 -8.93
CA ARG A 109 7.74 -15.44 -8.85
C ARG A 109 8.29 -15.70 -7.44
N LYS A 110 8.48 -14.66 -6.64
CA LYS A 110 8.93 -14.77 -5.25
C LYS A 110 7.77 -14.98 -4.26
N ILE A 111 6.63 -14.31 -4.47
CA ILE A 111 5.51 -14.31 -3.53
C ILE A 111 4.68 -15.59 -3.61
N VAL A 112 4.50 -16.13 -4.82
CA VAL A 112 3.69 -17.36 -5.02
C VAL A 112 4.24 -18.56 -4.24
N PRO A 113 5.56 -18.82 -4.20
CA PRO A 113 6.11 -19.89 -3.35
C PRO A 113 5.88 -19.67 -1.84
N ALA A 114 5.86 -18.41 -1.38
CA ALA A 114 5.69 -18.07 0.04
C ALA A 114 4.24 -18.21 0.53
N LEU A 115 3.26 -18.06 -0.37
CA LEU A 115 1.86 -18.30 -0.06
C LEU A 115 1.60 -19.79 0.23
N ALA A 116 0.87 -20.07 1.31
CA ALA A 116 0.31 -21.38 1.58
C ALA A 116 -0.69 -21.78 0.46
N PRO A 117 -0.94 -23.08 0.22
CA PRO A 117 -2.00 -23.52 -0.69
C PRO A 117 -3.35 -22.89 -0.31
N GLY A 118 -4.07 -22.34 -1.29
CA GLY A 118 -5.31 -21.57 -1.05
C GLY A 118 -5.11 -20.17 -0.47
N GLY A 119 -3.88 -19.74 -0.21
CA GLY A 119 -3.56 -18.40 0.29
C GLY A 119 -3.77 -17.31 -0.76
N SER A 120 -3.89 -16.05 -0.32
CA SER A 120 -4.19 -14.94 -1.24
C SER A 120 -3.18 -13.80 -1.19
N TRP A 121 -3.02 -13.14 -2.33
CA TRP A 121 -2.39 -11.84 -2.46
C TRP A 121 -3.50 -10.79 -2.59
N ARG A 122 -3.42 -9.74 -1.77
CA ARG A 122 -4.45 -8.70 -1.66
C ARG A 122 -3.85 -7.30 -1.63
N VAL A 123 -4.40 -6.41 -2.43
CA VAL A 123 -3.92 -5.03 -2.57
C VAL A 123 -5.05 -4.04 -2.45
N LEU A 124 -4.76 -2.90 -1.85
CA LEU A 124 -5.58 -1.70 -1.89
C LEU A 124 -4.68 -0.52 -2.27
N GLU A 125 -4.82 -0.02 -3.50
CA GLU A 125 -3.85 0.91 -4.07
C GLU A 125 -4.38 1.76 -5.24
N GLY A 126 -3.68 2.85 -5.54
CA GLY A 126 -3.84 3.64 -6.76
C GLY A 126 -3.31 2.92 -8.00
N VAL A 127 -4.08 2.94 -9.09
CA VAL A 127 -3.75 2.23 -10.35
C VAL A 127 -3.85 3.17 -11.54
N HIS A 128 -3.13 2.84 -12.62
CA HIS A 128 -3.29 3.52 -13.90
C HIS A 128 -4.50 2.95 -14.65
N ARG A 129 -5.38 3.79 -15.19
CA ARG A 129 -6.55 3.31 -15.96
C ARG A 129 -6.26 2.98 -17.43
N GLY A 130 -5.01 3.13 -17.87
CA GLY A 130 -4.55 2.76 -19.21
C GLY A 130 -4.98 3.73 -20.31
N SER A 131 -5.40 4.95 -19.95
CA SER A 131 -5.84 5.97 -20.89
C SER A 131 -4.64 6.70 -21.53
N ASP A 132 -4.70 6.92 -22.85
CA ASP A 132 -3.68 7.61 -23.67
C ASP A 132 -3.83 9.14 -23.57
N ASP A 133 -3.77 9.66 -22.35
CA ASP A 133 -4.28 10.99 -21.99
C ASP A 133 -3.28 12.15 -22.20
N GLY A 134 -2.32 11.95 -23.11
CA GLY A 134 -1.36 12.98 -23.52
C GLY A 134 -0.43 13.50 -22.41
N GLU A 135 0.19 14.66 -22.66
CA GLU A 135 1.27 15.20 -21.82
C GLU A 135 0.87 15.46 -20.36
N VAL A 136 -0.41 15.77 -20.10
CA VAL A 136 -0.92 16.08 -18.75
C VAL A 136 -0.93 14.84 -17.85
N ALA A 137 -1.37 13.70 -18.38
CA ALA A 137 -1.36 12.45 -17.61
C ALA A 137 0.08 11.99 -17.34
N LEU A 138 0.95 12.11 -18.34
CA LEU A 138 2.37 11.80 -18.19
C LEU A 138 3.02 12.66 -17.10
N ALA A 139 2.74 13.97 -17.09
CA ALA A 139 3.27 14.88 -16.07
C ALA A 139 2.78 14.51 -14.66
N ARG A 140 1.51 14.13 -14.51
CA ARG A 140 0.96 13.66 -13.23
C ARG A 140 1.64 12.38 -12.77
N HIS A 141 1.81 11.43 -13.68
CA HIS A 141 2.48 10.17 -13.40
C HIS A 141 3.93 10.39 -12.93
N GLN A 142 4.68 11.24 -13.64
CA GLN A 142 6.05 11.60 -13.28
C GLN A 142 6.12 12.32 -11.92
N ALA A 143 5.16 13.20 -11.62
CA ALA A 143 5.08 13.86 -10.33
C ALA A 143 4.89 12.84 -9.19
N CYS A 144 4.05 11.82 -9.37
CA CYS A 144 3.89 10.72 -8.42
C CYS A 144 5.22 9.96 -8.23
N GLN A 145 5.89 9.57 -9.32
CA GLN A 145 7.16 8.83 -9.27
C GLN A 145 8.25 9.62 -8.53
N VAL A 146 8.39 10.91 -8.81
CA VAL A 146 9.42 11.74 -8.19
C VAL A 146 9.08 12.03 -6.73
N GLY A 147 7.84 12.42 -6.44
CA GLY A 147 7.44 12.87 -5.10
C GLY A 147 7.28 11.73 -4.09
N TRP A 148 6.93 10.53 -4.55
CA TRP A 148 6.82 9.34 -3.70
C TRP A 148 7.96 8.34 -3.89
N ARG A 149 8.86 8.56 -4.87
CA ARG A 149 9.96 7.63 -5.20
C ARG A 149 9.47 6.21 -5.49
N MET A 150 8.41 6.13 -6.27
CA MET A 150 7.76 4.87 -6.65
C MET A 150 8.06 4.49 -8.10
N ALA A 151 7.78 3.23 -8.44
CA ALA A 151 7.79 2.76 -9.81
C ALA A 151 6.63 3.40 -10.60
N PRO A 152 6.61 3.29 -11.95
CA PRO A 152 5.42 3.66 -12.70
C PRO A 152 4.18 2.92 -12.19
N LEU A 153 3.05 3.63 -12.03
CA LEU A 153 1.77 2.99 -11.72
C LEU A 153 1.41 2.02 -12.84
N MET A 154 1.24 0.75 -12.50
CA MET A 154 0.84 -0.28 -13.45
C MET A 154 -0.67 -0.21 -13.73
N THR A 155 -1.07 -0.74 -14.90
CA THR A 155 -2.48 -0.98 -15.19
C THR A 155 -2.93 -2.28 -14.53
N ILE A 156 -4.23 -2.40 -14.22
CA ILE A 156 -4.78 -3.65 -13.67
C ILE A 156 -4.52 -4.84 -14.60
N PRO A 157 -4.73 -4.75 -15.93
CA PRO A 157 -4.41 -5.85 -16.84
C PRO A 157 -2.94 -6.32 -16.77
N ASP A 158 -1.97 -5.41 -16.65
CA ASP A 158 -0.55 -5.79 -16.54
C ASP A 158 -0.27 -6.54 -15.22
N ILE A 159 -0.88 -6.09 -14.12
CA ILE A 159 -0.76 -6.74 -12.80
C ILE A 159 -1.41 -8.13 -12.84
N GLU A 160 -2.62 -8.23 -13.38
CA GLU A 160 -3.38 -9.49 -13.51
C GLU A 160 -2.63 -10.50 -14.36
N GLN A 161 -2.08 -10.08 -15.51
CA GLN A 161 -1.27 -10.94 -16.37
C GLN A 161 -0.04 -11.45 -15.63
N ALA A 162 0.72 -10.57 -14.95
CA ALA A 162 1.91 -10.97 -14.22
C ALA A 162 1.60 -11.94 -13.05
N ALA A 163 0.47 -11.73 -12.36
CA ALA A 163 0.01 -12.62 -11.29
C ALA A 163 -0.38 -14.01 -11.85
N THR A 164 -1.12 -14.02 -12.97
CA THR A 164 -1.60 -15.24 -13.63
C THR A 164 -0.45 -16.06 -14.21
N ASP A 165 0.51 -15.40 -14.87
CA ASP A 165 1.72 -16.05 -15.41
C ASP A 165 2.58 -16.69 -14.31
N ALA A 166 2.51 -16.15 -13.09
CA ALA A 166 3.20 -16.71 -11.92
C ALA A 166 2.40 -17.84 -11.22
N GLY A 167 1.20 -18.16 -11.69
CA GLY A 167 0.38 -19.27 -11.18
C GLY A 167 -0.65 -18.90 -10.12
N LEU A 168 -0.97 -17.61 -9.94
CA LEU A 168 -2.14 -17.19 -9.17
C LEU A 168 -3.40 -17.24 -10.04
N GLU A 169 -4.53 -17.58 -9.43
CA GLU A 169 -5.85 -17.37 -10.03
C GLU A 169 -6.36 -15.98 -9.64
N TRP A 170 -6.56 -15.11 -10.64
CA TRP A 170 -7.22 -13.83 -10.42
C TRP A 170 -8.66 -14.03 -9.95
N ARG A 171 -9.09 -13.30 -8.93
CA ARG A 171 -10.44 -13.45 -8.34
C ARG A 171 -11.28 -12.20 -8.52
N GLU A 172 -10.75 -11.06 -8.10
CA GLU A 172 -11.58 -9.88 -7.92
C GLU A 172 -10.80 -8.59 -8.13
N THR A 173 -11.48 -7.64 -8.75
CA THR A 173 -11.07 -6.25 -8.91
C THR A 173 -12.25 -5.37 -8.52
N ASP A 174 -12.12 -4.60 -7.44
CA ASP A 174 -13.11 -3.59 -7.07
C ASP A 174 -12.55 -2.20 -7.24
N ASP A 175 -13.22 -1.41 -8.07
CA ASP A 175 -12.95 0.03 -8.17
C ASP A 175 -13.57 0.75 -6.98
N VAL A 176 -12.73 1.18 -6.05
CA VAL A 176 -13.13 1.94 -4.86
C VAL A 176 -12.71 3.42 -4.97
N SER A 177 -12.48 3.92 -6.19
CA SER A 177 -12.08 5.31 -6.45
C SER A 177 -13.02 6.32 -5.79
N GLN A 178 -14.32 6.07 -5.80
CA GLN A 178 -15.32 6.96 -5.18
C GLN A 178 -15.12 7.09 -3.66
N SER A 179 -14.68 6.03 -2.99
CA SER A 179 -14.45 6.02 -1.54
C SER A 179 -13.29 6.93 -1.12
N ILE A 180 -12.34 7.20 -2.02
CA ILE A 180 -11.17 8.04 -1.74
C ILE A 180 -11.31 9.48 -2.28
N MET A 181 -12.36 9.79 -3.04
CA MET A 181 -12.60 11.14 -3.58
C MET A 181 -12.60 12.26 -2.51
N PRO A 182 -13.18 12.08 -1.31
CA PRO A 182 -13.08 13.09 -0.26
C PRO A 182 -11.64 13.39 0.15
N THR A 183 -10.80 12.35 0.24
CA THR A 183 -9.36 12.49 0.54
C THR A 183 -8.64 13.19 -0.61
N ALA A 184 -8.96 12.83 -1.87
CA ALA A 184 -8.37 13.46 -3.05
C ALA A 184 -8.63 14.98 -3.08
N HIS A 185 -9.88 15.41 -2.84
CA HIS A 185 -10.20 16.84 -2.77
C HIS A 185 -9.44 17.54 -1.64
N LEU A 186 -9.29 16.90 -0.47
CA LEU A 186 -8.51 17.45 0.64
C LEU A 186 -7.03 17.65 0.25
N PHE A 187 -6.43 16.72 -0.49
CA PHE A 187 -5.05 16.89 -0.97
C PHE A 187 -4.90 18.05 -1.95
N VAL A 188 -5.86 18.22 -2.87
CA VAL A 188 -5.87 19.35 -3.81
C VAL A 188 -6.00 20.68 -3.05
N GLU A 189 -6.90 20.75 -2.06
CA GLU A 189 -7.08 21.94 -1.22
C GLU A 189 -5.83 22.24 -0.39
N MET A 190 -5.24 21.22 0.23
CA MET A 190 -4.01 21.34 1.03
C MET A 190 -2.85 21.87 0.19
N ALA A 191 -2.65 21.36 -1.03
CA ALA A 191 -1.62 21.85 -1.93
C ALA A 191 -1.87 23.30 -2.38
N ALA A 192 -3.15 23.66 -2.60
CA ALA A 192 -3.52 25.04 -2.92
C ALA A 192 -3.28 25.99 -1.73
N ALA A 193 -3.62 25.58 -0.51
CA ALA A 193 -3.35 26.35 0.71
C ALA A 193 -1.85 26.57 0.93
N LEU A 194 -1.04 25.53 0.68
CA LEU A 194 0.43 25.62 0.72
C LEU A 194 0.98 26.66 -0.26
N ARG A 195 0.50 26.66 -1.50
CA ARG A 195 0.89 27.69 -2.50
C ARG A 195 0.48 29.11 -2.10
N ARG A 196 -0.62 29.27 -1.37
CA ARG A 196 -1.10 30.56 -0.85
C ARG A 196 -0.40 30.99 0.45
N GLY A 197 0.42 30.13 1.06
CA GLY A 197 1.05 30.40 2.36
C GLY A 197 0.08 30.26 3.54
N GLU A 198 -1.08 29.63 3.35
CA GLU A 198 -2.12 29.42 4.36
C GLU A 198 -1.82 28.16 5.19
N VAL A 199 -0.64 28.12 5.79
CA VAL A 199 -0.13 26.94 6.49
C VAL A 199 -0.11 27.21 7.99
N PRO A 200 -0.69 26.34 8.83
CA PRO A 200 -0.63 26.51 10.27
C PRO A 200 0.83 26.59 10.76
N PRO A 201 1.14 27.47 11.75
CA PRO A 201 2.46 27.50 12.36
C PRO A 201 2.90 26.13 12.85
N GLY A 202 4.12 25.71 12.49
CA GLY A 202 4.68 24.41 12.88
C GLY A 202 4.20 23.21 12.05
N ALA A 203 3.34 23.39 11.05
CA ALA A 203 2.89 22.28 10.19
C ALA A 203 3.93 21.82 9.16
N LEU A 204 4.99 22.62 8.94
CA LEU A 204 6.07 22.30 8.00
C LEU A 204 7.40 22.11 8.75
N PRO A 205 8.26 21.18 8.28
CA PRO A 205 9.61 21.04 8.78
C PRO A 205 10.41 22.34 8.62
N THR A 206 11.26 22.65 9.60
CA THR A 206 12.21 23.77 9.51
C THR A 206 13.49 23.37 8.79
N ASP A 207 13.83 22.07 8.78
CA ASP A 207 14.97 21.57 8.03
C ASP A 207 14.69 21.66 6.52
N PRO A 208 15.57 22.29 5.71
CA PRO A 208 15.34 22.47 4.28
C PRO A 208 15.19 21.16 3.49
N ALA A 209 15.91 20.10 3.87
CA ALA A 209 15.84 18.82 3.18
C ALA A 209 14.53 18.09 3.50
N GLU A 210 14.12 18.08 4.77
CA GLU A 210 12.82 17.56 5.18
C GLU A 210 11.66 18.34 4.54
N LEU A 211 11.78 19.66 4.46
CA LEU A 211 10.80 20.51 3.79
C LEU A 211 10.70 20.16 2.31
N GLN A 212 11.83 20.01 1.60
CA GLN A 212 11.84 19.65 0.19
C GLN A 212 11.16 18.28 -0.05
N ILE A 213 11.46 17.29 0.80
CA ILE A 213 10.81 15.97 0.74
C ILE A 213 9.31 16.10 0.97
N LYS A 214 8.90 16.88 1.98
CA LYS A 214 7.49 17.10 2.30
C LYS A 214 6.75 17.77 1.14
N MET A 215 7.36 18.77 0.49
CA MET A 215 6.77 19.45 -0.67
C MET A 215 6.64 18.52 -1.87
N ALA A 216 7.67 17.71 -2.15
CA ALA A 216 7.60 16.72 -3.22
C ALA A 216 6.48 15.69 -2.97
N HIS A 217 6.35 15.21 -1.74
CA HIS A 217 5.29 14.27 -1.35
C HIS A 217 3.89 14.87 -1.48
N VAL A 218 3.70 16.14 -1.09
CA VAL A 218 2.42 16.84 -1.28
C VAL A 218 2.12 17.06 -2.76
N GLY A 219 3.11 17.44 -3.56
CA GLY A 219 2.95 17.62 -5.00
C GLY A 219 2.54 16.33 -5.71
N ALA A 220 3.12 15.19 -5.32
CA ALA A 220 2.67 13.87 -5.79
C ALA A 220 1.23 13.56 -5.38
N GLY A 221 0.85 13.84 -4.13
CA GLY A 221 -0.53 13.67 -3.65
C GLY A 221 -1.54 14.52 -4.41
N GLU A 222 -1.20 15.77 -4.73
CA GLU A 222 -2.04 16.61 -5.59
C GLU A 222 -2.13 16.06 -7.02
N ALA A 223 -1.00 15.68 -7.63
CA ALA A 223 -0.98 15.15 -8.98
C ALA A 223 -1.80 13.86 -9.12
N PHE A 224 -1.66 12.94 -8.17
CA PHE A 224 -2.49 11.73 -8.08
C PHE A 224 -3.96 12.09 -7.93
N SER A 225 -4.30 12.99 -7.01
CA SER A 225 -5.68 13.39 -6.74
C SER A 225 -6.35 14.02 -7.98
N GLN A 226 -5.62 14.88 -8.70
CA GLN A 226 -6.10 15.45 -9.96
C GLN A 226 -6.27 14.38 -11.05
N GLY A 227 -5.34 13.42 -11.13
CA GLY A 227 -5.44 12.28 -12.05
C GLY A 227 -6.65 11.40 -11.73
N LEU A 228 -6.95 11.17 -10.45
CA LEU A 228 -8.13 10.45 -10.00
C LEU A 228 -9.43 11.18 -10.38
N ILE A 229 -9.51 12.50 -10.11
CA ILE A 229 -10.66 13.34 -10.46
C ILE A 229 -10.89 13.37 -11.97
N ALA A 230 -9.82 13.39 -12.75
CA ALA A 230 -9.86 13.39 -14.21
C ALA A 230 -10.12 12.00 -14.82
N GLY A 231 -10.20 10.93 -14.02
CA GLY A 231 -10.42 9.57 -14.50
C GLY A 231 -9.19 8.93 -15.17
N GLN A 232 -7.99 9.47 -14.95
CA GLN A 232 -6.72 8.95 -15.47
C GLN A 232 -6.15 7.86 -14.55
N PHE A 233 -6.32 8.07 -13.24
CA PHE A 233 -5.97 7.11 -12.22
C PHE A 233 -7.24 6.53 -11.60
N GLY A 234 -7.12 5.34 -11.03
CA GLY A 234 -8.12 4.71 -10.20
C GLY A 234 -7.54 4.39 -8.84
N TYR A 235 -8.39 3.88 -7.97
CA TYR A 235 -7.99 3.26 -6.71
C TYR A 235 -8.78 1.98 -6.54
N ALA A 236 -8.11 0.85 -6.39
CA ALA A 236 -8.71 -0.45 -6.53
C ALA A 236 -8.29 -1.40 -5.40
N ARG A 237 -9.24 -2.29 -5.06
CA ARG A 237 -8.96 -3.52 -4.33
C ARG A 237 -8.71 -4.64 -5.33
N LEU A 238 -7.60 -5.35 -5.20
CA LEU A 238 -7.22 -6.46 -6.07
C LEU A 238 -7.02 -7.72 -5.26
N THR A 239 -7.55 -8.86 -5.73
CA THR A 239 -7.39 -10.16 -5.08
C THR A 239 -7.00 -11.23 -6.10
N ALA A 240 -5.93 -11.96 -5.79
CA ALA A 240 -5.52 -13.18 -6.49
C ALA A 240 -5.22 -14.29 -5.47
N VAL A 241 -5.43 -15.55 -5.85
CA VAL A 241 -5.37 -16.70 -4.94
C VAL A 241 -4.43 -17.77 -5.51
N LYS A 242 -3.56 -18.33 -4.66
CA LYS A 242 -2.76 -19.50 -5.00
C LYS A 242 -3.69 -20.72 -5.02
N PRO A 243 -3.72 -21.50 -6.11
CA PRO A 243 -4.47 -22.76 -6.14
C PRO A 243 -4.10 -23.68 -4.96
N GLY A 244 -5.07 -24.50 -4.54
CA GLY A 244 -4.92 -25.45 -3.43
C GLY A 244 -4.14 -26.71 -3.80
#